data_AF-A0A0G1TDL7-F1
#
_entry.id   AF-A0A0G1TDL7-F1
#
_cell.length_a   1.000
_cell.length_b   1.000
_cell.length_c   1.000
_cell.angle_alpha   90.00
_cell.angle_beta   90.00
_cell.angle_gamma   90.00
#
_symmetry.space_group_name_H-M   'P 1'
#
loop_
_entity.id
_entity.type
_entity.pdbx_description
1 polymer ?
#
loop_
_entity_poly.entity_id
_entity_poly.type
_entity_poly.pdbx_seq_one_letter_code
_entity_poly.pdbx_strand_id
1 'polypeptide(L)'
;MMARRPKTLDELQGMFAGIYTECNDKHYHDTDLMFRLYEIVMKCLESLRKENDAEIIERLPHIFSWLCAFCNRSNIHLSEAVWHKYPNVCPYGLEERGCVCITREEVYNPTLPELLRFRNDYRNMPSTMKEFQDMFDRIYGPVNKVKSKVAVLCHLAEEVGEVGKDYRTKNREGLEAEVADTFAWLCGLSARLAVDLEDLVWKSYPGVCNSCHKDVCVGGGN
;
A
#
# COMPACT_ATOMS: atom_id res chain seq x y z
N MET A 1 6.48 16.98 -23.55
CA MET A 1 5.67 17.71 -22.54
C MET A 1 5.77 16.88 -21.28
N MET A 2 6.44 17.35 -20.22
CA MET A 2 6.55 16.57 -18.98
C MET A 2 5.14 16.40 -18.42
N ALA A 3 4.66 15.16 -18.36
CA ALA A 3 3.39 14.85 -17.73
C ALA A 3 3.41 15.39 -16.30
N ARG A 4 2.30 16.01 -15.87
CA ARG A 4 2.14 16.49 -14.50
C ARG A 4 2.44 15.34 -13.55
N ARG A 5 3.24 15.59 -12.50
CA ARG A 5 3.51 14.61 -11.44
C ARG A 5 2.18 14.08 -10.87
N PRO A 6 1.88 12.77 -10.94
CA PRO A 6 0.71 12.19 -10.32
C PRO A 6 0.82 12.30 -8.80
N LYS A 7 -0.30 12.60 -8.15
CA LYS A 7 -0.37 12.76 -6.69
C LYS A 7 -1.45 11.90 -6.06
N THR A 8 -2.57 11.70 -6.73
CA THR A 8 -3.64 10.84 -6.20
C THR A 8 -3.23 9.37 -6.30
N LEU A 9 -3.81 8.50 -5.45
CA LEU A 9 -3.58 7.06 -5.57
C LEU A 9 -4.03 6.52 -6.94
N ASP A 10 -5.11 7.05 -7.51
CA ASP A 10 -5.59 6.65 -8.84
C ASP A 10 -4.63 7.08 -9.96
N GLU A 11 -4.11 8.31 -9.90
CA GLU A 11 -3.14 8.80 -10.87
C GLU A 11 -1.84 7.97 -10.80
N LEU A 12 -1.40 7.62 -9.59
CA LEU A 12 -0.20 6.80 -9.38
C LEU A 12 -0.42 5.35 -9.83
N GLN A 13 -1.55 4.74 -9.48
CA GLN A 13 -1.92 3.39 -9.95
C GLN A 13 -2.03 3.35 -11.48
N GLY A 14 -2.64 4.37 -12.08
CA GLY A 14 -2.75 4.55 -13.54
C GLY A 14 -1.40 4.76 -14.21
N MET A 15 -0.47 5.49 -13.58
CA MET A 15 0.92 5.62 -14.05
C MET A 15 1.58 4.23 -14.12
N PHE A 16 1.50 3.42 -13.07
CA PHE A 16 2.08 2.07 -13.08
C PHE A 16 1.38 1.14 -14.08
N ALA A 17 0.07 1.28 -14.29
CA ALA A 17 -0.63 0.55 -15.35
C ALA A 17 -0.06 0.91 -16.74
N GLY A 18 0.13 2.20 -17.02
CA GLY A 18 0.72 2.67 -18.28
C GLY A 18 2.15 2.16 -18.50
N ILE A 19 2.95 2.11 -17.44
CA ILE A 19 4.33 1.64 -17.53
C ILE A 19 4.43 0.12 -17.66
N TYR A 20 3.65 -0.65 -16.90
CA TYR A 20 3.96 -2.06 -16.66
C TYR A 20 2.92 -3.08 -17.14
N THR A 21 1.70 -2.71 -17.50
CA THR A 21 0.66 -3.70 -17.86
C THR A 21 1.12 -4.64 -18.98
N GLU A 22 1.74 -4.13 -20.05
CA GLU A 22 2.19 -4.97 -21.17
C GLU A 22 3.23 -6.01 -20.73
N CYS A 23 4.25 -5.59 -19.97
CA CYS A 23 5.25 -6.51 -19.42
C CYS A 23 4.61 -7.51 -18.45
N ASN A 24 3.78 -7.03 -17.54
CA ASN A 24 3.12 -7.86 -16.53
C ASN A 24 2.28 -8.95 -17.18
N ASP A 25 1.50 -8.62 -18.21
CA ASP A 25 0.64 -9.57 -18.91
C ASP A 25 1.43 -10.56 -19.76
N LYS A 26 2.56 -10.14 -20.31
CA LYS A 26 3.40 -10.99 -21.15
C LYS A 26 4.24 -11.99 -20.35
N HIS A 27 4.74 -11.59 -19.18
CA HIS A 27 5.79 -12.33 -18.48
C HIS A 27 5.38 -12.89 -17.11
N TYR A 28 4.23 -12.49 -16.56
CA TYR A 28 3.83 -12.87 -15.22
C TYR A 28 2.41 -13.45 -15.17
N HIS A 29 2.28 -14.63 -14.57
CA HIS A 29 1.00 -15.13 -14.11
C HIS A 29 0.50 -14.30 -12.93
N ASP A 30 -0.80 -14.38 -12.63
CA ASP A 30 -1.42 -13.57 -11.58
C ASP A 30 -0.74 -13.76 -10.20
N THR A 31 -0.36 -14.99 -9.88
CA THR A 31 0.35 -15.32 -8.63
C THR A 31 1.76 -14.79 -8.59
N ASP A 32 2.42 -14.59 -9.74
CA ASP A 32 3.79 -14.10 -9.77
C ASP A 32 3.85 -12.64 -9.29
N LEU A 33 2.84 -11.83 -9.60
CA LEU A 33 2.75 -10.45 -9.09
C LEU A 33 2.72 -10.42 -7.56
N MET A 34 1.97 -11.36 -6.95
CA MET A 34 1.96 -11.54 -5.49
C MET A 34 3.32 -11.98 -4.96
N PHE A 35 3.98 -12.95 -5.61
CA PHE A 35 5.30 -13.40 -5.17
C PHE A 35 6.36 -12.30 -5.26
N ARG A 36 6.26 -11.40 -6.25
CA ARG A 36 7.14 -10.23 -6.34
C ARG A 36 6.90 -9.25 -5.19
N LEU A 37 5.65 -9.02 -4.81
CA LEU A 37 5.31 -8.22 -3.64
C LEU A 37 5.87 -8.84 -2.35
N TYR A 38 5.66 -10.15 -2.13
CA TYR A 38 6.26 -10.88 -1.00
C TYR A 38 7.78 -10.76 -0.99
N GLU A 39 8.43 -11.02 -2.12
CA GLU A 39 9.89 -11.01 -2.23
C GLU A 39 10.49 -9.68 -1.74
N ILE A 40 9.90 -8.56 -2.14
CA ILE A 40 10.43 -7.24 -1.79
C ILE A 40 10.15 -6.91 -0.32
N VAL A 41 8.96 -7.26 0.21
CA VAL A 41 8.66 -7.09 1.64
C VAL A 41 9.60 -7.96 2.49
N MET A 42 9.86 -9.21 2.09
CA MET A 42 10.79 -10.10 2.78
C MET A 42 12.24 -9.62 2.71
N LYS A 43 12.66 -9.02 1.58
CA LYS A 43 13.98 -8.37 1.48
C LYS A 43 14.12 -7.20 2.46
N CYS A 44 13.04 -6.49 2.77
CA CYS A 44 13.08 -5.45 3.81
C CYS A 44 13.38 -6.05 5.20
N LEU A 45 12.91 -7.27 5.51
CA LEU A 45 13.23 -7.94 6.78
C LEU A 45 14.72 -8.29 6.85
N GLU A 46 15.31 -8.69 5.73
CA GLU A 46 16.76 -8.90 5.65
C GLU A 46 17.53 -7.59 5.90
N SER A 47 17.16 -6.50 5.23
CA SER A 47 17.79 -5.19 5.42
C SER A 47 17.60 -4.69 6.86
N LEU A 48 16.44 -4.93 7.47
CA LEU A 48 16.18 -4.59 8.86
C LEU A 48 17.06 -5.38 9.84
N ARG A 49 17.25 -6.69 9.60
CA ARG A 49 18.18 -7.53 10.38
C ARG A 49 19.63 -7.04 10.26
N LYS A 50 20.00 -6.43 9.13
CA LYS A 50 21.31 -5.79 8.91
C LYS A 50 21.38 -4.35 9.44
N GLU A 51 20.32 -3.86 10.08
CA GLU A 51 20.19 -2.48 10.55
C GLU A 51 20.37 -1.42 9.44
N ASN A 52 19.98 -1.78 8.21
CA ASN A 52 20.14 -0.93 7.03
C ASN A 52 18.80 -0.32 6.60
N ASP A 53 18.42 0.79 7.22
CA ASP A 53 17.20 1.53 6.87
C ASP A 53 17.22 2.06 5.43
N ALA A 54 18.40 2.41 4.90
CA ALA A 54 18.52 2.97 3.56
C ALA A 54 18.05 1.98 2.48
N GLU A 55 18.44 0.71 2.60
CA GLU A 55 17.95 -0.35 1.71
C GLU A 55 16.43 -0.58 1.84
N ILE A 56 15.85 -0.39 3.03
CA ILE A 56 14.39 -0.49 3.21
C ILE A 56 13.72 0.68 2.48
N ILE A 57 14.22 1.91 2.68
CA ILE A 57 13.71 3.13 2.03
C ILE A 57 13.75 3.01 0.51
N GLU A 58 14.85 2.50 -0.05
CA GLU A 58 14.98 2.26 -1.49
C GLU A 58 13.93 1.27 -2.03
N ARG A 59 13.44 0.34 -1.20
CA ARG A 59 12.45 -0.67 -1.59
C ARG A 59 11.00 -0.21 -1.50
N LEU A 60 10.67 0.81 -0.71
CA LEU A 60 9.28 1.24 -0.50
C LEU A 60 8.55 1.57 -1.82
N PRO A 61 9.16 2.28 -2.80
CA PRO A 61 8.55 2.52 -4.10
C PRO A 61 8.24 1.24 -4.88
N HIS A 62 9.10 0.22 -4.76
CA HIS A 62 8.89 -1.05 -5.45
C HIS A 62 7.75 -1.84 -4.82
N ILE A 63 7.64 -1.85 -3.48
CA ILE A 63 6.48 -2.46 -2.79
C ILE A 63 5.18 -1.82 -3.31
N PHE A 64 5.13 -0.50 -3.36
CA PHE A 64 3.97 0.21 -3.90
C PHE A 64 3.70 -0.12 -5.37
N SER A 65 4.74 -0.18 -6.21
CA SER A 65 4.59 -0.52 -7.63
C SER A 65 3.99 -1.91 -7.85
N TRP A 66 4.39 -2.91 -7.06
CA TRP A 66 3.88 -4.28 -7.16
C TRP A 66 2.49 -4.42 -6.54
N LEU A 67 2.18 -3.65 -5.50
CA LEU A 67 0.81 -3.52 -5.00
C LEU A 67 -0.12 -2.96 -6.09
N CYS A 68 0.30 -1.89 -6.78
CA CYS A 68 -0.45 -1.34 -7.93
C CYS A 68 -0.56 -2.37 -9.07
N ALA A 69 0.50 -3.08 -9.40
CA ALA A 69 0.47 -4.13 -10.42
C ALA A 69 -0.56 -5.21 -10.09
N PHE A 70 -0.59 -5.68 -8.84
CA PHE A 70 -1.56 -6.65 -8.36
C PHE A 70 -3.00 -6.09 -8.40
N CYS A 71 -3.20 -4.85 -7.95
CA CYS A 71 -4.51 -4.18 -7.99
C CYS A 71 -5.02 -4.04 -9.42
N ASN A 72 -4.16 -3.64 -10.37
CA ASN A 72 -4.49 -3.53 -11.78
C ASN A 72 -4.90 -4.88 -12.37
N ARG A 73 -4.14 -5.95 -12.12
CA ARG A 73 -4.45 -7.30 -12.59
C ARG A 73 -5.75 -7.84 -11.98
N SER A 74 -6.01 -7.51 -10.71
CA SER A 74 -7.20 -7.95 -9.97
C SER A 74 -8.41 -7.04 -10.17
N ASN A 75 -8.29 -5.97 -10.97
CA ASN A 75 -9.31 -4.95 -11.15
C ASN A 75 -9.81 -4.37 -9.81
N ILE A 76 -8.88 -3.97 -8.94
CA ILE A 76 -9.12 -3.31 -7.65
C ILE A 76 -8.68 -1.85 -7.78
N HIS A 77 -9.55 -0.91 -7.41
CA HIS A 77 -9.22 0.51 -7.30
C HIS A 77 -8.65 0.77 -5.91
N LEU A 78 -7.36 1.07 -5.81
CA LEU A 78 -6.67 1.15 -4.53
C LEU A 78 -7.24 2.24 -3.62
N SER A 79 -7.52 3.42 -4.17
CA SER A 79 -8.08 4.55 -3.43
C SER A 79 -9.43 4.20 -2.77
N GLU A 80 -10.33 3.57 -3.52
CA GLU A 80 -11.64 3.13 -3.05
C GLU A 80 -11.53 2.01 -2.03
N ALA A 81 -10.66 1.02 -2.25
CA ALA A 81 -10.43 -0.06 -1.28
C ALA A 81 -9.94 0.50 0.07
N VAL A 82 -8.96 1.42 0.02
CA VAL A 82 -8.42 2.10 1.20
C VAL A 82 -9.49 2.95 1.88
N TRP A 83 -10.24 3.76 1.14
CA TRP A 83 -11.32 4.59 1.69
C TRP A 83 -12.45 3.76 2.30
N HIS A 84 -12.83 2.66 1.65
CA HIS A 84 -13.87 1.77 2.12
C HIS A 84 -13.53 1.18 3.49
N LYS A 85 -12.27 0.79 3.73
CA LYS A 85 -11.83 0.27 5.03
C LYS A 85 -11.47 1.36 6.03
N TYR A 86 -10.79 2.42 5.59
CA TYR A 86 -10.29 3.51 6.43
C TYR A 86 -10.87 4.86 5.99
N PRO A 87 -12.16 5.15 6.28
CA PRO A 87 -12.78 6.40 5.91
C PRO A 87 -12.40 7.54 6.87
N ASN A 88 -11.10 7.84 6.97
CA ASN A 88 -10.49 8.82 7.86
C ASN A 88 -10.57 8.52 9.37
N VAL A 89 -10.98 7.29 9.72
CA VAL A 89 -11.06 6.75 11.09
C VAL A 89 -10.50 5.33 11.14
N CYS A 90 -10.19 4.84 12.34
CA CYS A 90 -9.95 3.43 12.56
C CYS A 90 -11.23 2.59 12.32
N PRO A 91 -11.22 1.51 11.52
CA PRO A 91 -12.42 0.70 11.26
C PRO A 91 -12.91 -0.11 12.46
N TYR A 92 -12.07 -0.29 13.48
CA TYR A 92 -12.37 -1.13 14.63
C TYR A 92 -12.94 -0.31 15.79
N GLY A 93 -12.27 0.80 16.16
CA GLY A 93 -12.65 1.66 17.29
C GLY A 93 -13.18 3.05 16.90
N LEU A 94 -13.23 3.37 15.60
CA LEU A 94 -13.70 4.66 15.05
C LEU A 94 -12.89 5.89 15.51
N GLU A 95 -11.70 5.70 16.07
CA GLU A 95 -10.86 6.81 16.48
C GLU A 95 -10.24 7.53 15.26
N GLU A 96 -10.32 8.86 15.25
CA GLU A 96 -9.70 9.72 14.22
C GLU A 96 -8.20 10.01 14.47
N ARG A 97 -7.73 9.73 15.69
CA ARG A 97 -6.36 10.01 16.13
C ARG A 97 -5.93 9.10 17.28
N GLY A 98 -4.67 8.65 17.26
CA GLY A 98 -4.04 7.98 18.39
C GLY A 98 -4.70 6.66 18.79
N CYS A 99 -5.25 5.95 17.81
CA CYS A 99 -5.82 4.62 17.98
C CYS A 99 -4.75 3.62 18.45
N VAL A 100 -5.18 2.66 19.27
CA VAL A 100 -4.35 1.57 19.80
C VAL A 100 -4.96 0.19 19.53
N CYS A 101 -5.86 0.07 18.53
CA CYS A 101 -6.56 -1.19 18.21
C CYS A 101 -5.62 -2.38 17.97
N ILE A 102 -4.40 -2.12 17.49
CA ILE A 102 -3.34 -3.12 17.30
C ILE A 102 -2.87 -3.82 18.59
N THR A 103 -3.27 -3.34 19.76
CA THR A 103 -3.00 -4.00 21.04
C THR A 103 -4.21 -4.79 21.56
N ARG A 104 -5.25 -4.96 20.75
CA ARG A 104 -6.52 -5.58 21.11
C ARG A 104 -6.88 -6.65 20.07
N GLU A 105 -7.67 -7.63 20.50
CA GLU A 105 -8.32 -8.56 19.57
C GLU A 105 -9.65 -7.94 19.13
N GLU A 106 -9.65 -7.23 18.00
CA GLU A 106 -10.84 -6.62 17.41
C GLU A 106 -11.17 -7.29 16.08
N VAL A 107 -12.46 -7.54 15.83
CA VAL A 107 -12.95 -8.14 14.58
C VAL A 107 -13.47 -7.03 13.68
N TYR A 108 -12.95 -6.96 12.46
CA TYR A 108 -13.43 -5.98 11.48
C TYR A 108 -14.89 -6.28 11.10
N ASN A 109 -15.77 -5.29 11.27
CA ASN A 109 -17.16 -5.35 10.84
C ASN A 109 -17.44 -4.32 9.74
N PRO A 110 -17.40 -4.70 8.45
CA PRO A 110 -17.56 -3.77 7.34
C PRO A 110 -18.98 -3.18 7.23
N THR A 111 -19.95 -3.73 7.98
CA THR A 111 -21.36 -3.34 7.97
C THR A 111 -21.79 -2.55 9.21
N LEU A 112 -20.83 -2.19 10.08
CA LEU A 112 -21.10 -1.35 11.25
C LEU A 112 -21.74 -0.02 10.81
N PRO A 113 -22.97 0.32 11.27
CA PRO A 113 -23.68 1.51 10.79
C PRO A 113 -22.90 2.81 10.96
N GLU A 114 -22.15 2.95 12.04
CA GLU A 114 -21.29 4.10 12.30
C GLU A 114 -20.15 4.21 11.29
N LEU A 115 -19.49 3.10 10.94
CA LEU A 115 -18.44 3.07 9.93
C LEU A 115 -18.98 3.45 8.55
N LEU A 116 -20.18 2.98 8.21
CA LEU A 116 -20.85 3.32 6.95
C LEU A 116 -21.11 4.84 6.83
N ARG A 117 -21.34 5.54 7.95
CA ARG A 117 -21.52 7.01 7.93
C ARG A 117 -20.24 7.73 7.50
N PHE A 118 -19.09 7.30 8.02
CA PHE A 118 -17.79 7.85 7.60
C PHE A 118 -17.50 7.53 6.14
N ARG A 119 -17.72 6.28 5.72
CA ARG A 119 -17.51 5.82 4.34
C ARG A 119 -18.28 6.63 3.31
N ASN A 120 -19.49 7.06 3.65
CA ASN A 120 -20.33 7.86 2.76
C ASN A 120 -19.95 9.35 2.68
N ASP A 121 -19.00 9.84 3.51
CA ASP A 121 -18.55 11.23 3.50
C ASP A 121 -17.24 11.43 2.73
N TYR A 122 -17.29 11.26 1.41
CA TYR A 122 -16.15 11.42 0.50
C TYR A 122 -15.46 12.79 0.55
N ARG A 123 -16.09 13.81 1.15
CA ARG A 123 -15.45 15.13 1.35
C ARG A 123 -14.24 15.06 2.29
N ASN A 124 -14.17 14.03 3.12
CA ASN A 124 -13.07 13.77 4.04
C ASN A 124 -12.02 12.79 3.48
N MET A 125 -12.18 12.33 2.24
CA MET A 125 -11.21 11.44 1.61
C MET A 125 -9.91 12.21 1.30
N PRO A 126 -8.74 11.70 1.72
CA PRO A 126 -7.45 12.25 1.32
C PRO A 126 -7.33 12.33 -0.22
N SER A 127 -6.87 13.46 -0.73
CA SER A 127 -6.75 13.72 -2.16
C SER A 127 -5.43 13.19 -2.75
N THR A 128 -4.39 13.05 -1.93
CA THR A 128 -3.04 12.65 -2.38
C THR A 128 -2.48 11.48 -1.58
N MET A 129 -1.50 10.76 -2.12
CA MET A 129 -0.82 9.69 -1.38
C MET A 129 -0.18 10.21 -0.09
N LYS A 130 0.39 11.43 -0.12
CA LYS A 130 0.91 12.06 1.09
C LYS A 130 -0.17 12.28 2.15
N GLU A 131 -1.35 12.75 1.75
CA GLU A 131 -2.47 12.94 2.68
C GLU A 131 -2.99 11.61 3.25
N PHE A 132 -3.00 10.52 2.46
CA PHE A 132 -3.27 9.18 2.99
C PHE A 132 -2.23 8.74 4.02
N GLN A 133 -0.94 8.96 3.74
CA GLN A 133 0.12 8.67 4.70
C GLN A 133 -0.06 9.48 6.00
N ASP A 134 -0.41 10.76 5.89
CA ASP A 134 -0.66 11.64 7.05
C ASP A 134 -1.91 11.23 7.83
N MET A 135 -2.96 10.76 7.14
CA MET A 135 -4.13 10.17 7.77
C MET A 135 -3.72 8.96 8.62
N PHE A 136 -2.94 8.03 8.09
CA PHE A 136 -2.48 6.86 8.84
C PHE A 136 -1.53 7.23 9.99
N ASP A 137 -0.59 8.19 9.83
CA ASP A 137 0.25 8.63 10.96
C ASP A 137 -0.58 9.36 12.03
N ARG A 138 -1.64 10.09 11.65
CA ARG A 138 -2.54 10.69 12.63
C ARG A 138 -3.32 9.64 13.43
N ILE A 139 -3.89 8.64 12.75
CA ILE A 139 -4.69 7.59 13.38
C ILE A 139 -3.79 6.64 14.20
N TYR A 140 -2.71 6.13 13.62
CA TYR A 140 -1.91 5.03 14.19
C TYR A 140 -0.47 5.42 14.57
N GLY A 141 0.01 6.61 14.20
CA GLY A 141 1.39 7.03 14.43
C GLY A 141 1.84 6.95 15.89
N PRO A 142 1.05 7.36 16.89
CA PRO A 142 1.46 7.25 18.29
C PRO A 142 1.82 5.82 18.72
N VAL A 143 1.00 4.82 18.35
CA VAL A 143 1.30 3.42 18.69
C VAL A 143 2.44 2.84 17.84
N ASN A 144 2.49 3.19 16.55
CA ASN A 144 3.53 2.71 15.63
C ASN A 144 4.92 3.25 15.99
N LYS A 145 5.02 4.47 16.54
CA LYS A 145 6.27 5.07 17.01
C LYS A 145 6.87 4.32 18.20
N VAL A 146 6.03 3.76 19.08
CA VAL A 146 6.47 2.96 20.24
C VAL A 146 6.86 1.53 19.82
N LYS A 147 6.22 0.99 18.78
CA LYS A 147 6.57 -0.34 18.25
C LYS A 147 7.97 -0.37 17.62
N SER A 148 8.60 -1.54 17.70
CA SER A 148 9.84 -1.80 16.99
C SER A 148 9.59 -1.76 15.48
N LYS A 149 10.59 -1.36 14.70
CA LYS A 149 10.51 -1.41 13.23
C LYS A 149 10.22 -2.83 12.74
N VAL A 150 10.72 -3.84 13.46
CA VAL A 150 10.46 -5.26 13.16
C VAL A 150 8.97 -5.54 13.28
N ALA A 151 8.31 -5.10 14.35
CA ALA A 151 6.87 -5.32 14.51
C ALA A 151 6.05 -4.63 13.39
N VAL A 152 6.40 -3.40 13.02
CA VAL A 152 5.73 -2.67 11.92
C VAL A 152 5.90 -3.40 10.58
N LEU A 153 7.12 -3.87 10.28
CA LEU A 153 7.40 -4.60 9.05
C LEU A 153 6.81 -6.01 9.04
N CYS A 154 6.73 -6.68 10.20
CA CYS A 154 6.05 -7.96 10.33
C CYS A 154 4.55 -7.83 10.05
N HIS A 155 3.89 -6.77 10.50
CA HIS A 155 2.49 -6.53 10.13
C HIS A 155 2.34 -6.28 8.62
N LEU A 156 3.20 -5.48 7.98
CA LEU A 156 3.18 -5.34 6.52
C LEU A 156 3.29 -6.72 5.81
N ALA A 157 4.17 -7.59 6.31
CA ALA A 157 4.32 -8.94 5.78
C ALA A 157 3.09 -9.83 6.01
N GLU A 158 2.47 -9.72 7.19
CA GLU A 158 1.21 -10.37 7.55
C GLU A 158 0.10 -9.99 6.57
N GLU A 159 -0.09 -8.70 6.27
CA GLU A 159 -1.15 -8.27 5.34
C GLU A 159 -0.93 -8.76 3.91
N VAL A 160 0.32 -8.76 3.42
CA VAL A 160 0.62 -9.38 2.11
C VAL A 160 0.29 -10.88 2.15
N GLY A 161 0.55 -11.54 3.30
CA GLY A 161 0.03 -12.85 3.69
C GLY A 161 -1.46 -13.02 3.43
N GLU A 162 -2.25 -12.13 4.01
CA GLU A 162 -3.71 -12.16 3.99
C GLU A 162 -4.28 -11.87 2.59
N VAL A 163 -3.67 -10.96 1.81
CA VAL A 163 -3.98 -10.78 0.38
C VAL A 163 -3.82 -12.10 -0.37
N GLY A 164 -2.73 -12.84 -0.14
CA GLY A 164 -2.49 -14.14 -0.75
C GLY A 164 -3.53 -15.20 -0.35
N LYS A 165 -3.96 -15.20 0.92
CA LYS A 165 -5.05 -16.06 1.42
C LYS A 165 -6.35 -15.76 0.68
N ASP A 166 -6.79 -14.50 0.67
CA ASP A 166 -8.09 -14.11 0.11
C ASP A 166 -8.15 -14.20 -1.41
N TYR A 167 -7.03 -13.95 -2.09
CA TYR A 167 -6.91 -14.22 -3.52
C TYR A 167 -7.12 -15.71 -3.83
N ARG A 168 -6.45 -16.60 -3.08
CA ARG A 168 -6.54 -18.05 -3.26
C ARG A 168 -7.94 -18.60 -2.93
N THR A 169 -8.62 -18.04 -1.95
CA THR A 169 -9.99 -18.46 -1.55
C THR A 169 -11.09 -17.76 -2.35
N LYS A 170 -10.74 -16.86 -3.27
CA LYS A 170 -11.68 -16.06 -4.08
C LYS A 170 -12.62 -15.19 -3.22
N ASN A 171 -12.14 -14.74 -2.06
CA ASN A 171 -12.85 -13.83 -1.18
C ASN A 171 -12.63 -12.39 -1.64
N ARG A 172 -13.52 -11.87 -2.50
CA ARG A 172 -13.34 -10.53 -3.10
C ARG A 172 -13.35 -9.41 -2.07
N GLU A 173 -14.30 -9.42 -1.15
CA GLU A 173 -14.43 -8.37 -0.12
C GLU A 173 -13.24 -8.39 0.84
N GLY A 174 -12.79 -9.57 1.25
CA GLY A 174 -11.57 -9.71 2.04
C GLY A 174 -10.34 -9.22 1.28
N LEU A 175 -10.20 -9.62 0.01
CA LEU A 175 -9.06 -9.20 -0.81
C LEU A 175 -8.91 -7.67 -0.91
N GLU A 176 -10.01 -6.95 -1.12
CA GLU A 176 -9.99 -5.47 -1.14
C GLU A 176 -9.63 -4.90 0.25
N ALA A 177 -10.09 -5.54 1.32
CA ALA A 177 -9.74 -5.15 2.69
C ALA A 177 -8.25 -5.38 3.01
N GLU A 178 -7.64 -6.48 2.58
CA GLU A 178 -6.23 -6.77 2.88
C GLU A 178 -5.27 -5.99 1.96
N VAL A 179 -5.71 -5.63 0.76
CA VAL A 179 -5.00 -4.65 -0.09
C VAL A 179 -4.95 -3.28 0.59
N ALA A 180 -6.07 -2.86 1.21
CA ALA A 180 -6.12 -1.62 1.98
C ALA A 180 -5.17 -1.68 3.19
N ASP A 181 -5.10 -2.80 3.90
CA ASP A 181 -4.19 -2.96 5.05
C ASP A 181 -2.73 -2.99 4.63
N THR A 182 -2.42 -3.68 3.53
CA THR A 182 -1.07 -3.68 2.94
C THR A 182 -0.61 -2.24 2.65
N PHE A 183 -1.48 -1.42 2.07
CA PHE A 183 -1.16 0.00 1.84
C PHE A 183 -1.05 0.79 3.15
N ALA A 184 -1.96 0.58 4.11
CA ALA A 184 -1.93 1.22 5.42
C ALA A 184 -0.60 0.95 6.17
N TRP A 185 -0.14 -0.30 6.16
CA TRP A 185 1.12 -0.71 6.77
C TRP A 185 2.35 -0.23 5.99
N LEU A 186 2.26 -0.09 4.68
CA LEU A 186 3.30 0.58 3.88
C LEU A 186 3.43 2.05 4.25
N CYS A 187 2.31 2.77 4.43
CA CYS A 187 2.31 4.14 4.98
C CYS A 187 2.87 4.17 6.40
N GLY A 188 2.48 3.22 7.26
CA GLY A 188 2.99 3.08 8.63
C GLY A 188 4.50 2.88 8.69
N LEU A 189 5.05 2.02 7.82
CA LEU A 189 6.49 1.82 7.69
C LEU A 189 7.20 3.08 7.18
N SER A 190 6.63 3.77 6.18
CA SER A 190 7.16 5.02 5.65
C SER A 190 7.23 6.11 6.72
N ALA A 191 6.16 6.27 7.51
CA ALA A 191 6.14 7.18 8.65
C ALA A 191 7.16 6.77 9.73
N ARG A 192 7.31 5.47 10.00
CA ARG A 192 8.26 4.94 10.98
C ARG A 192 9.73 5.18 10.59
N LEU A 193 10.00 5.25 9.29
CA LEU A 193 11.30 5.59 8.69
C LEU A 193 11.46 7.10 8.42
N ALA A 194 10.44 7.92 8.76
CA ALA A 194 10.42 9.37 8.57
C ALA A 194 10.64 9.80 7.10
N VAL A 195 10.03 9.09 6.15
CA VAL A 195 10.09 9.39 4.72
C VAL A 195 8.72 9.67 4.11
N ASP A 196 8.70 10.46 3.05
CA ASP A 196 7.52 10.75 2.23
C ASP A 196 7.42 9.72 1.09
N LEU A 197 6.40 8.86 1.13
CA LEU A 197 6.22 7.80 0.15
C LEU A 197 5.93 8.37 -1.26
N GLU A 198 5.24 9.51 -1.36
CA GLU A 198 4.90 10.14 -2.64
C GLU A 198 6.14 10.66 -3.35
N ASP A 199 7.03 11.32 -2.62
CA ASP A 199 8.32 11.77 -3.12
C ASP A 199 9.22 10.59 -3.49
N LEU A 200 9.27 9.53 -2.69
CA LEU A 200 10.07 8.35 -3.00
C LEU A 200 9.58 7.64 -4.28
N VAL A 201 8.26 7.47 -4.42
CA VAL A 201 7.67 6.85 -5.62
C VAL A 201 7.98 7.67 -6.87
N TRP A 202 7.80 8.99 -6.82
CA TRP A 202 8.11 9.84 -7.97
C TRP A 202 9.60 9.85 -8.31
N LYS A 203 10.48 9.87 -7.30
CA LYS A 203 11.93 9.82 -7.50
C LYS A 203 12.37 8.53 -8.20
N SER A 204 11.78 7.39 -7.83
CA SER A 204 12.11 6.09 -8.41
C SER A 204 11.42 5.84 -9.76
N TYR A 205 10.22 6.39 -9.95
CA TYR A 205 9.38 6.20 -11.13
C TYR A 205 8.82 7.55 -11.63
N PRO A 206 9.63 8.38 -12.31
CA PRO A 206 9.21 9.69 -12.80
C PRO A 206 8.39 9.58 -14.11
N GLY A 207 7.40 8.68 -14.14
CA GLY A 207 6.58 8.37 -15.31
C GLY A 207 7.20 7.41 -16.32
N VAL A 208 8.29 6.73 -15.95
CA VAL A 208 8.97 5.72 -16.78
C VAL A 208 9.41 4.54 -15.93
N CYS A 209 9.69 3.41 -16.57
CA CYS A 209 10.25 2.23 -15.92
C CYS A 209 11.61 2.57 -15.28
N ASN A 210 11.78 2.20 -14.01
CA ASN A 210 13.02 2.42 -13.24
C ASN A 210 14.25 1.65 -13.78
N SER A 211 14.04 0.62 -14.60
CA SER A 211 15.09 -0.25 -15.13
C SER A 211 15.43 0.07 -16.59
N CYS A 212 14.42 0.13 -17.47
CA CYS A 212 14.63 0.37 -18.90
C CYS A 212 14.41 1.83 -19.33
N HIS A 213 13.93 2.70 -18.44
CA HIS A 213 13.68 4.13 -18.67
C HIS A 213 12.70 4.46 -19.80
N LYS A 214 11.88 3.48 -20.21
CA LYS A 214 10.79 3.68 -21.17
C LYS A 214 9.48 4.01 -20.45
N ASP A 215 8.63 4.77 -21.13
CA ASP A 215 7.26 5.07 -20.74
C ASP A 215 6.36 3.82 -20.75
N VAL A 216 6.63 2.86 -21.65
CA VAL A 216 6.04 1.52 -21.64
C VAL A 216 7.12 0.45 -21.56
N CYS A 217 7.06 -0.39 -20.53
CA CYS A 217 7.96 -1.50 -20.30
C CYS A 217 7.45 -2.77 -21.00
N VAL A 218 8.32 -3.39 -21.80
CA VAL A 218 8.01 -4.63 -22.56
C VAL A 218 8.91 -5.81 -22.17
N GLY A 219 9.96 -5.56 -21.38
CA GLY A 219 10.89 -6.57 -20.86
C GLY A 219 10.52 -6.94 -19.42
N GLY A 220 10.78 -8.18 -19.01
CA GLY A 220 10.38 -8.78 -17.73
C GLY A 220 11.04 -8.22 -16.46
N GLY A 221 11.16 -6.89 -16.33
CA GLY A 221 11.84 -6.23 -15.21
C GLY A 221 10.97 -5.15 -14.54
N ASN A 222 10.71 -5.39 -13.26
CA ASN A 222 10.30 -4.42 -12.24
C ASN A 222 11.13 -4.63 -10.97
#